data_AF-T1C843-F1
#
_entry.id   AF-T1C843-F1
#
_cell.length_a   1.000
_cell.length_b   1.000
_cell.length_c   1.000
_cell.angle_alpha   90.00
_cell.angle_beta   90.00
_cell.angle_gamma   90.00
#
_symmetry.space_group_name_H-M   'P 1'
#
loop_
_entity.id
_entity.type
_entity.pdbx_description
1 polymer ?
#
loop_
_entity_poly.entity_id
_entity_poly.type
_entity_poly.pdbx_seq_one_letter_code
_entity_poly.pdbx_strand_id
1 'polypeptide(L)' 'NKHYKALQGLDFLGIDVGIYDQFNLLEGSRILHKKLAGYNVKHWYDEFEDSHINVSYRYDISIPLVEKALSKRSR' A
#
# COMPACT_ATOMS: atom_id res chain seq x y z
N ASN A 1 -17.50 8.51 -10.22
CA ASN A 1 -16.16 8.07 -9.79
C ASN A 1 -16.13 6.54 -9.72
N LYS A 2 -15.79 5.84 -10.80
CA LYS A 2 -16.02 4.39 -10.99
C LYS A 2 -14.93 3.48 -10.43
N HIS A 3 -13.76 4.06 -10.10
CA HIS A 3 -12.54 3.30 -9.86
C HIS A 3 -12.46 2.71 -8.43
N TYR A 4 -13.01 3.39 -7.42
CA TYR A 4 -12.90 2.92 -6.03
C TYR A 4 -13.60 1.58 -5.79
N LYS A 5 -14.72 1.30 -6.47
CA LYS A 5 -15.43 0.01 -6.36
C LYS A 5 -14.58 -1.17 -6.83
N ALA A 6 -13.79 -0.97 -7.89
CA ALA A 6 -12.87 -2.00 -8.37
C ALA A 6 -11.74 -2.24 -7.34
N LEU A 7 -11.23 -1.17 -6.72
CA LEU A 7 -10.22 -1.27 -5.67
C LEU A 7 -10.74 -1.96 -4.40
N GLN A 8 -12.02 -1.77 -4.05
CA GLN A 8 -12.66 -2.48 -2.93
C GLN A 8 -12.73 -4.00 -3.15
N GLY A 9 -12.71 -4.45 -4.40
CA GLY A 9 -12.73 -5.87 -4.75
C GLY A 9 -11.36 -6.54 -4.77
N LEU A 10 -10.27 -5.82 -4.48
CA LEU A 10 -8.93 -6.40 -4.41
C LEU A 10 -8.77 -7.23 -3.14
N ASP A 11 -8.14 -8.40 -3.26
CA ASP A 11 -7.77 -9.23 -2.11
C ASP A 11 -6.80 -8.49 -1.17
N PHE A 12 -5.93 -7.66 -1.75
CA PHE A 12 -5.00 -6.80 -1.04
C PHE A 12 -4.67 -5.53 -1.86
N LEU A 13 -4.55 -4.41 -1.15
CA LEU A 13 -3.97 -3.16 -1.64
C LEU A 13 -2.97 -2.68 -0.59
N GLY A 14 -1.72 -2.49 -0.99
CA GLY A 14 -0.65 -2.01 -0.11
C GLY A 14 0.02 -0.77 -0.71
N ILE A 15 0.39 0.16 0.15
CA ILE A 15 1.18 1.35 -0.19
C ILE A 15 2.28 1.46 0.86
N ASP A 16 3.53 1.25 0.46
CA ASP A 16 4.70 1.64 1.25
C ASP A 16 5.38 2.85 0.63
N VAL A 17 5.99 3.69 1.47
CA VAL A 17 6.77 4.85 1.00
C VAL A 17 7.83 5.24 2.02
N GLY A 18 8.99 5.71 1.54
CA GLY A 18 10.03 6.26 2.42
C GLY A 18 9.75 7.71 2.77
N ILE A 19 10.02 8.13 4.00
CA ILE A 19 9.82 9.52 4.42
C ILE A 19 10.89 10.46 3.84
N TYR A 20 12.04 9.92 3.43
CA TYR A 20 13.13 10.64 2.76
C TYR A 20 13.19 10.32 1.25
N ASP A 21 12.04 9.98 0.66
CA ASP A 21 11.91 9.68 -0.77
C ASP A 21 12.35 10.88 -1.64
N GLN A 22 13.43 10.70 -2.40
CA GLN A 22 14.02 11.76 -3.23
C GLN A 22 13.16 12.20 -4.42
N PHE A 23 12.06 11.50 -4.69
CA PHE A 23 11.10 11.83 -5.75
C PHE A 23 9.82 12.46 -5.19
N ASN A 24 9.77 12.75 -3.88
CA ASN A 24 8.63 13.35 -3.19
C ASN A 24 7.35 12.51 -3.27
N LEU A 25 7.46 11.18 -3.39
CA LEU A 25 6.29 10.31 -3.49
C LEU A 25 5.48 10.25 -2.18
N LEU A 26 6.09 10.58 -1.03
CA LEU A 26 5.45 10.61 0.27
C LEU A 26 4.12 11.38 0.26
N GLU A 27 4.11 12.59 -0.30
CA GLU A 27 2.92 13.43 -0.33
C GLU A 27 1.82 12.84 -1.22
N GLY A 28 2.20 12.28 -2.37
CA GLY A 28 1.28 11.56 -3.25
C GLY A 28 0.67 10.33 -2.55
N SER A 29 1.49 9.56 -1.85
CA SER A 29 1.08 8.38 -1.09
C SER A 29 0.15 8.74 0.07
N ARG A 30 0.42 9.81 0.84
CA ARG A 30 -0.46 10.31 1.90
C ARG A 30 -1.81 10.79 1.36
N ILE A 31 -1.81 11.50 0.22
CA ILE A 31 -3.05 11.93 -0.44
C ILE A 31 -3.86 10.72 -0.90
N LEU A 32 -3.20 9.73 -1.50
CA LEU A 32 -3.85 8.50 -1.95
C LEU A 32 -4.43 7.72 -0.76
N HIS A 33 -3.67 7.52 0.31
CA HIS A 33 -4.10 6.89 1.56
C HIS A 33 -5.38 7.54 2.11
N LYS A 34 -5.38 8.88 2.25
CA LYS A 34 -6.55 9.63 2.72
C LYS A 34 -7.77 9.45 1.81
N LYS A 35 -7.59 9.47 0.48
CA LYS A 35 -8.68 9.26 -0.48
C LYS A 35 -9.24 7.85 -0.39
N LEU A 36 -8.39 6.83 -0.30
CA LEU A 36 -8.81 5.43 -0.16
C LEU A 36 -9.59 5.21 1.13
N ALA A 37 -9.10 5.76 2.24
CA ALA A 37 -9.81 5.73 3.52
C ALA A 37 -11.19 6.41 3.43
N GLY A 38 -11.27 7.59 2.80
CA GLY A 38 -12.52 8.31 2.58
C GLY A 38 -13.54 7.57 1.72
N TYR A 39 -13.10 6.66 0.85
CA TYR A 39 -13.99 5.79 0.06
C TYR A 39 -14.20 4.39 0.66
N ASN A 40 -13.76 4.15 1.92
CA ASN A 40 -13.82 2.85 2.58
C ASN A 40 -13.16 1.74 1.73
N VAL A 41 -12.04 2.04 1.08
CA VAL A 41 -11.21 1.03 0.42
C VAL A 41 -10.25 0.48 1.46
N LYS A 42 -10.35 -0.81 1.77
CA LYS A 42 -9.43 -1.46 2.70
C LYS A 42 -8.04 -1.54 2.07
N HIS A 43 -7.03 -1.06 2.79
CA HIS A 43 -5.65 -1.09 2.33
C HIS A 43 -4.68 -1.06 3.50
N TRP A 44 -3.47 -1.54 3.26
CA TRP A 44 -2.33 -1.35 4.14
C TRP A 44 -1.55 -0.12 3.68
N TYR A 45 -1.12 0.70 4.63
CA TYR A 45 -0.34 1.91 4.40
C TYR A 45 0.76 1.96 5.45
N ASP A 46 2.01 2.17 5.03
CA ASP A 46 3.13 2.29 5.94
C ASP A 46 4.19 3.27 5.43
N GLU A 47 4.79 3.99 6.36
CA GLU A 47 5.85 4.97 6.10
C GLU A 47 7.15 4.47 6.73
N PHE A 48 8.22 4.46 5.94
CA PHE A 48 9.52 3.93 6.35
C PHE A 48 10.53 5.06 6.55
N GLU A 49 11.37 4.97 7.58
CA GLU A 49 12.44 5.93 7.89
C GLU A 49 13.65 5.75 6.96
N ASP A 50 13.43 5.90 5.65
CA ASP A 50 14.40 5.61 4.59
C ASP A 50 14.07 6.38 3.30
N SER A 51 14.78 6.05 2.21
CA SER A 51 14.69 6.71 0.90
C SER A 51 13.80 5.94 -0.09
N HIS A 52 13.84 6.29 -1.38
CA HIS A 52 13.19 5.50 -2.43
C HIS A 52 13.99 4.26 -2.88
N ILE A 53 15.27 4.19 -2.53
CA ILE A 53 16.20 3.16 -3.04
C ILE A 53 16.76 2.29 -1.92
N ASN A 54 17.26 1.11 -2.29
CA ASN A 54 17.81 0.10 -1.36
C ASN A 54 16.78 -0.38 -0.32
N VAL A 55 15.51 -0.48 -0.73
CA VAL A 55 14.37 -0.78 0.13
C VAL A 55 13.97 -2.26 0.13
N SER A 56 14.83 -3.16 -0.35
CA SER A 56 14.49 -4.59 -0.50
C SER A 56 14.07 -5.27 0.81
N TYR A 57 14.52 -4.76 1.96
CA TYR A 57 14.09 -5.26 3.27
C TYR A 57 12.58 -5.09 3.51
N ARG A 58 11.92 -4.13 2.84
CA ARG A 58 10.47 -3.96 2.94
C ARG A 58 9.72 -5.15 2.34
N TYR A 59 10.35 -5.96 1.48
CA TYR A 59 9.76 -7.18 0.96
C TYR A 59 9.54 -8.26 2.03
N ASP A 60 10.36 -8.27 3.09
CA ASP A 60 10.16 -9.15 4.25
C ASP A 60 8.86 -8.81 5.00
N ILE A 61 8.28 -7.63 4.74
CA ILE A 61 7.01 -7.17 5.29
C ILE A 61 5.89 -7.35 4.25
N SER A 62 6.08 -6.88 3.02
CA SER A 62 5.01 -6.84 2.02
C SER A 62 4.68 -8.21 1.42
N ILE A 63 5.66 -9.10 1.20
CA ILE A 63 5.41 -10.44 0.63
C ILE A 63 4.53 -11.28 1.57
N PRO A 64 4.79 -11.38 2.88
CA PRO A 64 3.89 -12.11 3.79
C PRO A 64 2.47 -11.54 3.84
N LEU A 65 2.30 -10.21 3.71
CA LEU A 65 0.97 -9.60 3.67
C LEU A 65 0.20 -10.01 2.41
N VAL A 66 0.87 -10.05 1.25
CA VAL A 66 0.30 -10.53 0.00
C VAL A 66 -0.05 -12.01 0.08
N GLU A 67 0.87 -12.86 0.57
CA GLU A 67 0.64 -14.29 0.76
C GLU A 67 -0.61 -14.54 1.62
N LYS A 68 -0.71 -13.86 2.77
CA LYS A 68 -1.84 -13.97 3.69
C LYS A 68 -3.17 -13.55 3.07
N ALA A 69 -3.16 -12.61 2.13
CA ALA A 69 -4.36 -12.18 1.43
C ALA A 69 -4.80 -13.23 0.40
N LEU A 70 -3.85 -13.76 -0.37
CA LEU A 70 -4.13 -14.75 -1.41
C LEU A 70 -4.49 -16.12 -0.84
N SER A 71 -3.87 -16.56 0.26
CA SER A 71 -4.14 -17.85 0.90
C SER A 71 -5.51 -17.94 1.58
N LYS A 72 -6.16 -16.80 1.84
CA LYS A 72 -7.56 -16.76 2.31
C LYS A 72 -8.57 -17.00 1.21
N ARG A 73 -8.21 -16.77 -0.06
CA ARG A 73 -9.11 -16.92 -1.21
C ARG A 73 -9.20 -18.37 -1.71
N SER A 74 -8.18 -19.17 -1.42
CA SER A 74 -8.13 -20.59 -1.77
C SER A 74 -8.83 -21.51 -0.75
N ARG A 75 -9.48 -20.93 0.28
CA ARG A 75 -10.35 -21.62 1.24
C ARG A 75 -11.80 -21.23 1.00
#